data_AF-A0A1F5DFH0-F1
#
_entry.id   AF-A0A1F5DFH0-F1
#
_cell.length_a   1.000
_cell.length_b   1.000
_cell.length_c   1.000
_cell.angle_alpha   90.00
_cell.angle_beta   90.00
_cell.angle_gamma   90.00
#
_symmetry.space_group_name_H-M   'P 1'
#
loop_
_entity.id
_entity.type
_entity.pdbx_description
1 polymer ?
#
loop_
_entity_poly.entity_id
_entity_poly.type
_entity_poly.pdbx_seq_one_letter_code
_entity_poly.pdbx_strand_id
1 'polypeptide(L)' 'MKVAIEISVAAVEIGKIGSSTKVISVGGTGEGADTAVVLRTSTQKESFAGKPEKRLSIQEILAMSIEKW' A
#
# COMPACT_ATOMS: atom_id res chain seq x y z
N MET A 1 -7.62 3.36 3.93
CA MET A 1 -6.19 2.93 3.98
C MET A 1 -5.97 1.44 3.69
N LYS A 2 -6.69 0.50 4.34
CA LYS A 2 -6.53 -0.95 4.13
C LYS A 2 -6.47 -1.35 2.65
N VAL A 3 -7.45 -0.93 1.86
CA VAL A 3 -7.53 -1.25 0.42
C VAL A 3 -6.31 -0.73 -0.34
N ALA A 4 -5.84 0.50 -0.06
CA ALA A 4 -4.65 1.06 -0.68
C ALA A 4 -3.40 0.19 -0.41
N ILE A 5 -3.27 -0.40 0.77
CA ILE A 5 -2.15 -1.30 1.06
C ILE A 5 -2.31 -2.63 0.31
N GLU A 6 -3.49 -3.24 0.32
CA GLU A 6 -3.75 -4.52 -0.32
C GLU A 6 -3.50 -4.51 -1.82
N ILE A 7 -3.99 -3.50 -2.54
CA ILE A 7 -3.79 -3.43 -3.99
C ILE A 7 -2.31 -3.24 -4.34
N SER A 8 -1.53 -2.60 -3.46
CA SER A 8 -0.09 -2.43 -3.67
C SER A 8 0.66 -3.76 -3.53
N VAL A 9 0.27 -4.59 -2.57
CA VAL A 9 0.83 -5.94 -2.42
C VAL A 9 0.37 -6.83 -3.56
N ALA A 10 -0.93 -6.81 -3.89
CA ALA A 10 -1.48 -7.60 -4.99
C ALA A 10 -0.80 -7.29 -6.33
N ALA A 11 -0.55 -6.00 -6.62
CA ALA A 11 0.16 -5.57 -7.82
C ALA A 11 1.60 -6.09 -7.89
N VAL A 12 2.29 -6.22 -6.74
CA VAL A 12 3.61 -6.89 -6.67
C VAL A 12 3.48 -8.39 -6.95
N GLU A 13 2.52 -9.06 -6.32
CA GLU A 13 2.32 -10.50 -6.47
C GLU A 13 1.99 -10.91 -7.91
N ILE A 14 1.24 -10.08 -8.64
CA ILE A 14 0.95 -10.32 -10.07
C ILE A 14 2.05 -9.77 -11.02
N GLY A 15 3.16 -9.26 -10.47
CA GLY A 15 4.31 -8.77 -11.24
C GLY A 15 4.07 -7.48 -12.03
N LYS A 16 3.02 -6.70 -11.71
CA LYS A 16 2.75 -5.41 -12.37
C LYS A 16 3.67 -4.30 -11.87
N ILE A 17 4.12 -4.39 -10.63
CA ILE A 17 5.11 -3.49 -10.03
C ILE A 17 6.17 -4.32 -9.30
N GLY A 18 7.40 -3.80 -9.21
CA GLY A 18 8.47 -4.47 -8.46
C GLY A 18 8.26 -4.38 -6.95
N SER A 19 8.86 -5.32 -6.21
CA SER A 19 9.08 -5.16 -4.76
C SER A 19 10.06 -4.01 -4.49
N SER A 20 10.02 -3.44 -3.28
CA SER A 20 10.86 -2.30 -2.86
C SER A 20 10.73 -1.05 -3.73
N THR A 21 9.62 -0.91 -4.46
CA THR A 21 9.37 0.22 -5.37
C THR A 21 8.54 1.28 -4.65
N LYS A 22 8.87 2.56 -4.82
CA LYS A 22 8.08 3.68 -4.27
C LYS A 22 6.90 3.96 -5.19
N VAL A 23 5.69 3.92 -4.65
CA VAL A 23 4.43 4.13 -5.40
C VAL A 23 3.46 5.01 -4.61
N ILE A 24 2.52 5.63 -5.32
CA ILE A 24 1.29 6.15 -4.73
C ILE A 24 0.23 5.07 -4.87
N SER A 25 -0.34 4.64 -3.75
CA SER A 25 -1.45 3.70 -3.74
C SER A 25 -2.73 4.38 -3.28
N VAL A 26 -3.82 4.12 -3.99
CA VAL A 26 -5.10 4.80 -3.81
C VAL A 26 -6.20 3.77 -3.57
N GLY A 27 -7.02 3.98 -2.55
CA GLY A 27 -8.14 3.13 -2.23
C GLY A 27 -9.24 3.92 -1.51
N GLY A 28 -10.42 3.34 -1.43
CA GLY A 28 -11.58 3.98 -0.83
C GLY A 28 -12.40 3.04 0.03
N THR A 29 -13.55 3.55 0.44
CA THR A 29 -14.52 2.85 1.26
C THR A 29 -15.88 2.87 0.57
N GLY A 30 -16.51 1.71 0.38
CA GLY A 30 -17.72 1.61 -0.43
C GLY A 30 -17.42 1.80 -1.92
N GLU A 31 -17.58 3.04 -2.41
CA GLU A 31 -17.35 3.43 -3.79
C GLU A 31 -16.36 4.61 -3.90
N GLY A 32 -15.69 4.73 -5.04
CA GLY A 32 -14.70 5.79 -5.26
C GLY A 32 -13.40 5.60 -4.47
N ALA A 33 -12.77 6.71 -4.10
CA ALA A 33 -11.50 6.73 -3.36
C ALA A 33 -11.50 7.86 -2.32
N ASP A 34 -11.08 7.53 -1.10
CA ASP A 34 -11.01 8.45 0.04
C ASP A 34 -9.63 8.45 0.73
N THR A 35 -8.72 7.57 0.29
CA THR A 35 -7.40 7.37 0.88
C THR A 35 -6.33 7.26 -0.21
N ALA A 36 -5.27 8.05 -0.10
CA ALA A 36 -4.07 7.94 -0.91
C ALA A 36 -2.81 7.99 -0.05
N VAL A 37 -1.88 7.08 -0.28
CA VAL A 37 -0.64 6.95 0.49
C VAL A 37 0.57 6.75 -0.41
N VAL A 38 1.71 7.32 -0.03
CA VAL A 38 3.00 6.98 -0.61
C VAL A 38 3.56 5.81 0.19
N LEU A 39 3.90 4.72 -0.48
CA LEU A 39 4.50 3.55 0.18
C LEU A 39 5.64 2.94 -0.64
N ARG A 40 6.54 2.24 0.05
CA ARG A 40 7.46 1.29 -0.55
C ARG A 40 6.80 -0.07 -0.57
N THR A 41 6.63 -0.64 -1.76
CA THR A 41 5.97 -1.92 -1.99
C THR A 41 6.80 -3.09 -1.44
N SER A 42 6.14 -4.21 -1.22
CA SER A 42 6.77 -5.46 -0.82
C SER A 42 5.90 -6.64 -1.24
N THR A 43 6.47 -7.84 -1.28
CA THR A 43 5.67 -9.08 -1.41
C THR A 43 4.89 -9.32 -0.12
N GLN A 44 3.84 -10.13 -0.19
CA GLN A 44 3.06 -10.53 0.98
C GLN A 44 3.95 -11.20 2.03
N LYS A 45 4.88 -12.06 1.58
CA LYS A 45 5.84 -12.76 2.45
C LYS A 45 6.78 -11.79 3.17
N GLU A 46 7.36 -10.84 2.44
CA GLU A 46 8.35 -9.91 2.99
C GLU A 46 7.71 -8.78 3.83
N SER A 47 6.44 -8.46 3.60
CA SER A 47 5.72 -7.38 4.29
C SER A 47 5.73 -7.53 5.82
N PHE A 48 5.63 -8.76 6.34
CA PHE A 48 5.60 -9.02 7.79
C PHE A 48 6.84 -9.75 8.32
N ALA A 49 7.38 -10.69 7.54
CA ALA A 49 8.48 -11.57 7.97
C ALA A 49 9.84 -11.22 7.34
N GLY A 50 9.89 -10.25 6.42
CA GLY A 50 11.12 -9.84 5.73
C GLY A 50 12.09 -9.05 6.61
N LYS A 51 13.30 -8.82 6.09
CA LYS A 51 14.24 -7.85 6.66
C LYS A 51 13.60 -6.45 6.69
N PRO A 52 13.90 -5.60 7.68
CA PRO A 52 13.29 -4.26 7.80
C PRO A 52 13.33 -3.43 6.51
N GLU A 53 14.43 -3.52 5.76
CA GLU A 53 14.64 -2.82 4.49
C GLU A 53 13.70 -3.27 3.36
N LYS A 54 13.22 -4.52 3.43
CA LYS A 54 12.33 -5.13 2.43
C LYS A 54 10.87 -5.12 2.84
N ARG A 55 10.56 -4.77 4.09
CA ARG A 55 9.17 -4.66 4.55
C ARG A 55 8.46 -3.52 3.83
N LEU A 56 7.16 -3.70 3.67
CA LEU A 56 6.26 -2.64 3.24
C LEU A 56 6.36 -1.48 4.23
N SER A 57 6.47 -0.26 3.71
CA SER A 57 6.61 0.94 4.54
C SER A 57 5.77 2.06 3.95
N ILE A 58 4.86 2.61 4.77
CA ILE A 58 4.11 3.81 4.44
C ILE A 58 5.02 5.00 4.76
N GLN A 59 5.26 5.83 3.75
CA GLN A 59 6.14 6.99 3.84
C GLN A 59 5.36 8.28 4.08
N GLU A 60 4.17 8.38 3.48
CA GLU A 60 3.33 9.58 3.55
C GLU A 60 1.86 9.22 3.37
N ILE A 61 0.98 9.98 4.04
CA ILE A 61 -0.47 9.94 3.83
C ILE A 61 -0.85 11.22 3.10
N LEU A 62 -1.25 11.12 1.84
CA LEU A 62 -1.61 12.27 1.01
C LEU A 62 -3.05 12.73 1.28
N ALA A 63 -3.94 11.76 1.47
CA ALA A 63 -5.34 11.99 1.81
C ALA A 63 -5.88 10.78 2.58
N MET A 64 -6.77 11.02 3.54
CA MET A 64 -7.51 9.98 4.25
C MET A 64 -8.71 10.62 4.94
N SER A 65 -9.89 9.98 4.89
CA SER A 65 -11.02 10.41 5.72
C SER A 65 -10.64 10.40 7.21
N ILE A 66 -10.96 11.49 7.91
CA ILE A 66 -10.72 11.64 9.36
C ILE A 66 -11.73 10.80 10.13
N GLU A 67 -13.00 10.87 9.73
CA GLU A 67 -14.05 10.02 10.27
C GLU A 67 -14.04 8.70 9.49
N LYS A 68 -13.79 7.63 10.22
CA LYS A 68 -13.94 6.26 9.71
C LYS A 68 -15.08 5.63 10.48
N TRP A 69 -16.13 5.30 9.74
CA TRP A 69 -17.29 4.59 10.22
C TRP A 69 -16.92 3.17 10.70
#